data_AF-A0A934FKS0-F1
#
_entry.id   AF-A0A934FKS0-F1
#
_cell.length_a   1.000
_cell.length_b   1.000
_cell.length_c   1.000
_cell.angle_alpha   90.00
_cell.angle_beta   90.00
_cell.angle_gamma   90.00
#
_symmetry.space_group_name_H-M   'P 1'
#
loop_
_entity.id
_entity.type
_entity.pdbx_description
1 polymer ?
#
loop_
_entity_poly.entity_id
_entity_poly.type
_entity_poly.pdbx_seq_one_letter_code
_entity_poly.pdbx_strand_id
1 'polypeptide(L)'
;MNKLILSLLAATAFTSAALAQNQPAAPAAPPAFKKLITTMDLKSGDTVVFLGDSITHQCLYTQYVEDYFYTRFPNKRLRFHNAGVGGDRAANALTRFDEDVTSFKPKYVTILLGMNDGTYRDFDKATFDTYQKDMTTLLDKLAESGATAIPMTPTMHDARAARLRSKTLEPRDTYYNGVLALYGSWLAEQSQVRGLGFVDMFSPLNHLTLAERKKDANFTLIKDAVHPDAPGQVVMAQAVINDICPKTAVSSITIAEKAGKFGATAANGKVTDFSATDTRIAFTFTGNALPWVLPPDAALGYKLTAAGHRNSGEVFAARGLKPGNYELKIDGQSVGTWTDAVLGFKIELQENDKTPQYQQALKVALLNKEKNDTATRPLRNLWGSLKGKRSQLAQLASKQDPTHAAKKEEFEKWAAGDFKTGVAKLNAAVDEFDERIYQAAKPLPRKYELVRVN
;
A
#
# COMPACT_ATOMS: atom_id res chain seq x y z
N MET A 1 -9.61 -42.24 100.80
CA MET A 1 -9.07 -43.49 100.23
C MET A 1 -9.52 -43.61 98.78
N ASN A 2 -8.53 -43.62 97.85
CA ASN A 2 -8.49 -44.26 96.52
C ASN A 2 -9.61 -43.99 95.49
N LYS A 3 -9.38 -43.76 94.19
CA LYS A 3 -8.20 -43.71 93.32
C LYS A 3 -8.69 -43.20 91.95
N LEU A 4 -7.84 -42.43 91.26
CA LEU A 4 -7.53 -42.47 89.81
C LEU A 4 -8.53 -43.15 88.85
N ILE A 5 -8.96 -42.46 87.78
CA ILE A 5 -8.69 -42.85 86.38
C ILE A 5 -8.56 -41.57 85.52
N LEU A 6 -7.43 -41.50 84.82
CA LEU A 6 -7.04 -40.53 83.80
C LEU A 6 -7.57 -41.03 82.44
N SER A 7 -8.22 -40.18 81.63
CA SER A 7 -8.49 -40.50 80.23
C SER A 7 -8.23 -39.28 79.34
N LEU A 8 -7.12 -39.36 78.61
CA LEU A 8 -6.73 -38.56 77.46
C LEU A 8 -7.75 -38.77 76.33
N LEU A 9 -8.25 -37.69 75.70
CA LEU A 9 -8.61 -37.75 74.27
C LEU A 9 -8.23 -36.42 73.60
N ALA A 10 -7.49 -36.56 72.50
CA ALA A 10 -6.78 -35.52 71.79
C ALA A 10 -7.74 -34.52 71.10
N ALA A 11 -7.48 -33.22 71.30
CA ALA A 11 -8.02 -32.18 70.44
C ALA A 11 -7.18 -32.14 69.14
N THR A 12 -7.70 -32.75 68.08
CA THR A 12 -7.18 -32.53 66.72
C THR A 12 -7.48 -31.09 66.30
N ALA A 13 -6.43 -30.26 66.27
CA ALA A 13 -6.47 -28.97 65.61
C ALA A 13 -6.66 -29.19 64.10
N PHE A 14 -7.84 -28.89 63.58
CA PHE A 14 -8.01 -28.68 62.14
C PHE A 14 -7.33 -27.36 61.78
N THR A 15 -6.11 -27.45 61.24
CA THR A 15 -5.49 -26.32 60.53
C THR A 15 -6.35 -26.01 59.31
N SER A 16 -6.96 -24.83 59.30
CA SER A 16 -7.65 -24.23 58.14
C SER A 16 -6.65 -23.79 57.07
N ALA A 17 -5.88 -24.74 56.54
CA ALA A 17 -4.88 -24.51 55.49
C ALA A 17 -5.34 -25.17 54.19
N ALA A 18 -6.53 -24.83 53.70
CA ALA A 18 -7.02 -25.34 52.41
C ALA A 18 -8.04 -24.41 51.72
N LEU A 19 -7.81 -23.09 51.72
CA LEU A 19 -8.61 -22.14 50.93
C LEU A 19 -7.78 -21.10 50.15
N ALA A 20 -6.46 -21.27 50.04
CA ALA A 20 -5.58 -20.27 49.43
C ALA A 20 -4.97 -20.66 48.06
N GLN A 21 -5.48 -21.68 47.38
CA GLN A 21 -4.95 -22.10 46.07
C GLN A 21 -6.08 -22.21 45.05
N ASN A 22 -6.53 -21.05 44.55
CA ASN A 22 -7.13 -20.84 43.21
C ASN A 22 -7.54 -19.36 43.04
N GLN A 23 -6.65 -18.42 43.36
CA GLN A 23 -6.80 -17.08 42.79
C GLN A 23 -6.20 -17.12 41.38
N PRO A 24 -6.96 -16.74 40.33
CA PRO A 24 -6.36 -16.55 39.02
C PRO A 24 -5.22 -15.53 39.16
N ALA A 25 -4.08 -15.83 38.54
CA ALA A 25 -2.96 -14.89 38.50
C ALA A 25 -3.49 -13.52 38.06
N ALA A 26 -3.06 -12.46 38.75
CA ALA A 26 -3.38 -11.11 38.35
C ALA A 26 -3.02 -10.95 36.86
N PRO A 27 -3.90 -10.35 36.04
CA PRO A 27 -3.62 -10.17 34.62
C PRO A 27 -2.28 -9.45 34.48
N ALA A 28 -1.44 -9.92 33.55
CA ALA A 28 -0.18 -9.25 33.24
C ALA A 28 -0.44 -7.77 32.95
N ALA A 29 0.45 -6.89 33.41
CA ALA A 29 0.32 -5.47 33.13
C ALA A 29 0.20 -5.27 31.60
N PRO A 30 -0.76 -4.45 31.13
CA PRO A 30 -0.94 -4.26 29.70
C PRO A 30 0.35 -3.69 29.09
N PRO A 31 0.72 -4.14 27.88
CA PRO A 31 1.93 -3.64 27.23
C PRO A 31 1.83 -2.14 26.98
N ALA A 32 2.93 -1.42 27.20
CA ALA A 32 2.99 0.01 26.90
C ALA A 32 2.95 0.25 25.38
N PHE A 33 2.24 1.29 24.96
CA PHE A 33 2.25 1.72 23.56
C PHE A 33 3.53 2.46 23.22
N LYS A 34 4.10 2.13 22.05
CA LYS A 34 5.26 2.78 21.45
C LYS A 34 4.79 3.73 20.35
N LYS A 35 5.65 4.69 20.02
CA LYS A 35 5.42 5.58 18.87
C LYS A 35 5.47 4.76 17.58
N LEU A 36 4.48 4.93 16.73
CA LEU A 36 4.46 4.33 15.39
C LEU A 36 5.55 4.94 14.52
N ILE A 37 6.07 4.13 13.59
CA ILE A 37 6.86 4.62 12.47
C ILE A 37 5.88 5.30 11.51
N THR A 38 6.12 6.58 11.20
CA THR A 38 5.22 7.40 10.36
C THR A 38 5.85 7.73 8.99
N THR A 39 7.05 7.24 8.72
CA THR A 39 7.75 7.44 7.44
C THR A 39 8.81 6.36 7.26
N MET A 40 8.86 5.71 6.10
CA MET A 40 9.93 4.82 5.69
C MET A 40 11.19 5.63 5.37
N ASP A 41 12.31 5.27 5.98
CA ASP A 41 13.63 5.79 5.59
C ASP A 41 14.19 4.89 4.49
N LEU A 42 14.12 5.30 3.23
CA LEU A 42 14.55 4.48 2.09
C LEU A 42 15.79 5.06 1.38
N LYS A 43 16.75 4.17 1.10
CA LYS A 43 18.00 4.43 0.39
C LYS A 43 18.05 3.59 -0.89
N SER A 44 18.84 4.02 -1.87
CA SER A 44 19.06 3.21 -3.07
C SER A 44 19.59 1.82 -2.69
N GLY A 45 19.04 0.77 -3.29
CA GLY A 45 19.30 -0.63 -3.00
C GLY A 45 18.31 -1.26 -1.99
N ASP A 46 17.58 -0.45 -1.22
CA ASP A 46 16.58 -0.96 -0.27
C ASP A 46 15.41 -1.63 -1.02
N THR A 47 14.90 -2.70 -0.43
CA THR A 47 13.76 -3.46 -0.94
C THR A 47 12.52 -3.23 -0.07
N VAL A 48 11.37 -3.01 -0.70
CA VAL A 48 10.04 -3.02 -0.06
C VAL A 48 9.25 -4.20 -0.60
N VAL A 49 8.73 -5.05 0.29
CA VAL A 49 7.87 -6.18 -0.07
C VAL A 49 6.42 -5.85 0.27
N PHE A 50 5.52 -6.07 -0.68
CA PHE A 50 4.08 -6.02 -0.46
C PHE A 50 3.52 -7.42 -0.22
N LEU A 51 3.44 -7.85 1.04
CA LEU A 51 2.89 -9.14 1.42
C LEU A 51 1.36 -9.06 1.54
N GLY A 52 0.64 -9.96 0.88
CA GLY A 52 -0.80 -10.04 1.03
C GLY A 52 -1.46 -11.18 0.28
N ASP A 53 -2.76 -11.03 0.07
CA ASP A 53 -3.63 -12.03 -0.57
C ASP A 53 -3.99 -11.66 -2.03
N SER A 54 -5.21 -11.99 -2.47
CA SER A 54 -5.70 -11.66 -3.80
C SER A 54 -5.75 -10.16 -4.08
N ILE A 55 -5.98 -9.30 -3.08
CA ILE A 55 -6.03 -7.85 -3.29
C ILE A 55 -4.65 -7.30 -3.65
N THR A 56 -3.60 -7.80 -3.00
CA THR A 56 -2.20 -7.48 -3.34
C THR A 56 -1.78 -8.13 -4.65
N HIS A 57 -2.22 -9.37 -4.91
CA HIS A 57 -1.98 -10.08 -6.17
C HIS A 57 -2.51 -9.31 -7.41
N GLN A 58 -3.55 -8.46 -7.26
CA GLN A 58 -4.07 -7.66 -8.38
C GLN A 58 -3.05 -6.67 -8.98
N CYS A 59 -1.99 -6.33 -8.25
CA CYS A 59 -0.93 -5.40 -8.65
C CYS A 59 -1.44 -3.98 -8.97
N LEU A 60 -2.45 -3.48 -8.24
CA LEU A 60 -3.01 -2.15 -8.46
C LEU A 60 -2.48 -1.13 -7.42
N TYR A 61 -2.85 -1.23 -6.14
CA TYR A 61 -2.36 -0.27 -5.13
C TYR A 61 -0.83 -0.30 -5.03
N THR A 62 -0.23 -1.47 -5.19
CA THR A 62 1.22 -1.65 -5.18
C THR A 62 1.85 -0.92 -6.36
N GLN A 63 1.30 -1.04 -7.57
CA GLN A 63 1.72 -0.26 -8.74
C GLN A 63 1.66 1.23 -8.47
N TYR A 64 0.55 1.73 -7.91
CA TYR A 64 0.36 3.16 -7.73
C TYR A 64 1.31 3.74 -6.67
N VAL A 65 1.67 2.95 -5.65
CA VAL A 65 2.72 3.29 -4.67
C VAL A 65 4.10 3.28 -5.36
N GLU A 66 4.40 2.27 -6.17
CA GLU A 66 5.64 2.23 -6.96
C GLU A 66 5.75 3.44 -7.90
N ASP A 67 4.68 3.79 -8.62
CA ASP A 67 4.59 4.95 -9.51
C ASP A 67 4.92 6.25 -8.76
N TYR A 68 4.46 6.38 -7.50
CA TYR A 68 4.84 7.49 -6.64
C TYR A 68 6.35 7.52 -6.41
N PHE A 69 6.98 6.39 -6.07
CA PHE A 69 8.44 6.35 -5.84
C PHE A 69 9.25 6.60 -7.11
N TYR A 70 8.88 5.98 -8.24
CA TYR A 70 9.58 6.19 -9.51
C TYR A 70 9.54 7.65 -9.93
N THR A 71 8.38 8.31 -9.83
CA THR A 71 8.21 9.71 -10.23
C THR A 71 8.77 10.70 -9.21
N ARG A 72 8.59 10.44 -7.91
CA ARG A 72 8.99 11.37 -6.84
C ARG A 72 10.46 11.30 -6.49
N PHE A 73 11.06 10.12 -6.58
CA PHE A 73 12.44 9.86 -6.22
C PHE A 73 13.18 9.10 -7.33
N PRO A 74 13.24 9.63 -8.57
CA PRO A 74 13.77 8.91 -9.74
C PRO A 74 15.25 8.53 -9.61
N ASN A 75 15.98 9.20 -8.72
CA ASN A 75 17.40 8.93 -8.42
C ASN A 75 17.60 7.93 -7.26
N LYS A 76 16.53 7.54 -6.54
CA LYS A 76 16.58 6.47 -5.54
C LYS A 76 16.17 5.15 -6.20
N ARG A 77 17.16 4.33 -6.53
CA ARG A 77 16.96 2.98 -7.11
C ARG A 77 16.48 2.04 -6.00
N LEU A 78 15.18 1.91 -5.83
CA LEU A 78 14.52 1.00 -4.89
C LEU A 78 14.12 -0.28 -5.61
N ARG A 79 13.93 -1.35 -4.85
CA ARG A 79 13.35 -2.60 -5.37
C ARG A 79 11.99 -2.83 -4.74
N PHE A 80 11.02 -3.20 -5.54
CA PHE A 80 9.67 -3.52 -5.09
C PHE A 80 9.35 -4.95 -5.44
N HIS A 81 8.86 -5.69 -4.45
CA HIS A 81 8.43 -7.07 -4.65
C HIS A 81 6.99 -7.25 -4.18
N ASN A 82 6.11 -7.54 -5.12
CA ASN A 82 4.76 -7.94 -4.80
C ASN A 82 4.78 -9.40 -4.34
N ALA A 83 4.43 -9.68 -3.09
CA ALA A 83 4.28 -11.00 -2.50
C ALA A 83 2.81 -11.32 -2.21
N GLY A 84 1.89 -10.90 -3.09
CA GLY A 84 0.47 -11.22 -3.04
C GLY A 84 0.16 -12.58 -3.67
N VAL A 85 -0.59 -13.45 -2.99
CA VAL A 85 -1.05 -14.74 -3.53
C VAL A 85 -2.54 -14.92 -3.28
N GLY A 86 -3.28 -15.29 -4.32
CA GLY A 86 -4.74 -15.39 -4.28
C GLY A 86 -5.26 -16.30 -3.16
N GLY A 87 -6.19 -15.76 -2.36
CA GLY A 87 -6.84 -16.49 -1.27
C GLY A 87 -5.93 -16.81 -0.08
N ASP A 88 -4.77 -16.16 0.05
CA ASP A 88 -3.90 -16.37 1.21
C ASP A 88 -4.55 -15.88 2.50
N ARG A 89 -4.37 -16.69 3.54
CA ARG A 89 -4.47 -16.32 4.96
C ARG A 89 -3.07 -16.09 5.53
N ALA A 90 -2.97 -15.58 6.75
CA ALA A 90 -1.70 -15.43 7.47
C ALA A 90 -0.90 -16.75 7.53
N ALA A 91 -1.55 -17.89 7.78
CA ALA A 91 -0.92 -19.21 7.72
C ALA A 91 -0.27 -19.54 6.35
N ASN A 92 -0.91 -19.12 5.25
CA ASN A 92 -0.37 -19.36 3.92
C ASN A 92 0.85 -18.48 3.64
N ALA A 93 0.80 -17.21 4.05
CA ALA A 93 1.95 -16.31 4.00
C ALA A 93 3.15 -16.87 4.77
N LEU A 94 2.92 -17.40 5.98
CA LEU A 94 3.96 -18.08 6.78
C LEU A 94 4.61 -19.26 6.05
N THR A 95 3.81 -20.05 5.32
CA THR A 95 4.29 -21.23 4.57
C THR A 95 5.28 -20.87 3.46
N ARG A 96 5.18 -19.66 2.89
CA ARG A 96 6.07 -19.18 1.82
C ARG A 96 6.98 -18.03 2.27
N PHE A 97 7.04 -17.73 3.57
CA PHE A 97 7.74 -16.56 4.10
C PHE A 97 9.21 -16.53 3.69
N ASP A 98 9.91 -17.65 3.87
CA ASP A 98 11.35 -17.69 3.59
C ASP A 98 11.65 -17.65 2.08
N GLU A 99 10.78 -18.25 1.26
CA GLU A 99 10.97 -18.35 -0.19
C GLU A 99 10.54 -17.09 -0.95
N ASP A 100 9.50 -16.38 -0.48
CA ASP A 100 8.83 -15.28 -1.22
C ASP A 100 8.86 -13.92 -0.49
N VAL A 101 9.36 -13.85 0.75
CA VAL A 101 9.46 -12.60 1.51
C VAL A 101 10.90 -12.32 1.90
N THR A 102 11.53 -13.14 2.75
CA THR A 102 12.88 -12.83 3.26
C THR A 102 13.99 -13.08 2.26
N SER A 103 13.77 -13.94 1.25
CA SER A 103 14.68 -14.13 0.12
C SER A 103 15.00 -12.82 -0.63
N PHE A 104 14.08 -11.84 -0.59
CA PHE A 104 14.23 -10.51 -1.18
C PHE A 104 14.94 -9.50 -0.27
N LYS A 105 15.34 -9.91 0.94
CA LYS A 105 16.03 -9.10 1.96
C LYS A 105 15.35 -7.74 2.17
N PRO A 106 14.04 -7.73 2.52
CA PRO A 106 13.29 -6.48 2.64
C PRO A 106 13.81 -5.63 3.80
N LYS A 107 13.81 -4.32 3.58
CA LYS A 107 13.92 -3.35 4.68
C LYS A 107 12.54 -3.09 5.31
N TYR A 108 11.51 -3.02 4.48
CA TYR A 108 10.13 -2.84 4.91
C TYR A 108 9.23 -3.89 4.26
N VAL A 109 8.25 -4.38 5.02
CA VAL A 109 7.21 -5.28 4.51
C VAL A 109 5.85 -4.74 4.88
N THR A 110 5.06 -4.36 3.89
CA THR A 110 3.63 -4.06 4.12
C THR A 110 2.84 -5.35 4.17
N ILE A 111 1.87 -5.47 5.07
CA ILE A 111 1.09 -6.71 5.24
C ILE A 111 -0.40 -6.40 5.12
N LEU A 112 -1.02 -6.86 4.03
CA LEU A 112 -2.46 -6.77 3.80
C LEU A 112 -3.08 -8.18 3.81
N LEU A 113 -3.55 -8.59 4.98
CA LEU A 113 -4.17 -9.91 5.24
C LEU A 113 -5.33 -9.75 6.22
N GLY A 114 -6.26 -10.71 6.23
CA GLY A 114 -7.46 -10.70 7.09
C GLY A 114 -8.76 -10.91 6.32
N MET A 115 -8.81 -10.54 5.03
CA MET A 115 -10.00 -10.71 4.19
C MET A 115 -10.36 -12.19 3.99
N ASN A 116 -9.37 -13.08 3.90
CA ASN A 116 -9.61 -14.52 3.80
C ASN A 116 -9.61 -15.22 5.17
N ASP A 117 -8.93 -14.64 6.16
CA ASP A 117 -8.76 -15.19 7.51
C ASP A 117 -10.07 -15.20 8.29
N GLY A 118 -10.89 -14.16 8.14
CA GLY A 118 -12.24 -14.11 8.72
C GLY A 118 -13.23 -15.10 8.07
N THR A 119 -12.82 -15.82 7.03
CA THR A 119 -13.58 -16.89 6.36
C THR A 119 -14.91 -16.48 5.74
N TYR A 120 -15.16 -15.17 5.59
CA TYR A 120 -16.42 -14.64 5.05
C TYR A 120 -17.64 -15.03 5.90
N ARG A 121 -17.48 -15.08 7.23
CA ARG A 121 -18.52 -15.46 8.20
C ARG A 121 -18.66 -14.42 9.31
N ASP A 122 -19.71 -14.54 10.11
CA ASP A 122 -19.86 -13.79 11.35
C ASP A 122 -18.66 -14.03 12.29
N PHE A 123 -18.48 -13.14 13.26
CA PHE A 123 -17.36 -13.23 14.18
C PHE A 123 -17.37 -14.58 14.91
N ASP A 124 -16.26 -15.28 14.78
CA ASP A 124 -15.96 -16.49 15.51
C ASP A 124 -14.62 -16.32 16.23
N LYS A 125 -14.61 -16.58 17.54
CA LYS A 125 -13.45 -16.35 18.39
C LYS A 125 -12.30 -17.29 18.03
N ALA A 126 -12.56 -18.55 17.70
CA ALA A 126 -11.50 -19.50 17.34
C ALA A 126 -10.82 -19.12 16.00
N THR A 127 -11.60 -18.63 15.05
CA THR A 127 -11.11 -18.08 13.78
C THR A 127 -10.23 -16.85 14.03
N PHE A 128 -10.68 -15.93 14.88
CA PHE A 128 -9.90 -14.75 15.23
C PHE A 128 -8.61 -15.11 16.01
N ASP A 129 -8.66 -16.05 16.94
CA ASP A 129 -7.48 -16.54 17.67
C ASP A 129 -6.44 -17.11 16.72
N THR A 130 -6.88 -17.82 15.67
CA THR A 130 -5.99 -18.32 14.62
C THR A 130 -5.33 -17.17 13.87
N TYR A 131 -6.11 -16.18 13.45
CA TYR A 131 -5.57 -14.97 12.80
C TYR A 131 -4.57 -14.24 13.69
N GLN A 132 -4.89 -14.04 14.97
CA GLN A 132 -4.02 -13.35 15.92
C GLN A 132 -2.69 -14.08 16.11
N LYS A 133 -2.73 -15.40 16.27
CA LYS A 133 -1.55 -16.25 16.41
C LYS A 133 -0.68 -16.21 15.15
N ASP A 134 -1.27 -16.38 13.98
CA ASP A 134 -0.53 -16.46 12.73
C ASP A 134 0.06 -15.09 12.34
N MET A 135 -0.69 -14.00 12.52
CA MET A 135 -0.18 -12.64 12.33
C MET A 135 0.91 -12.30 13.35
N THR A 136 0.75 -12.68 14.62
CA THR A 136 1.79 -12.51 15.64
C THR A 136 3.09 -13.20 15.21
N THR A 137 2.99 -14.47 14.80
CA THR A 137 4.13 -15.25 14.30
C THR A 137 4.79 -14.59 13.08
N LEU A 138 3.98 -14.05 12.16
CA LEU A 138 4.48 -13.36 10.97
C LEU A 138 5.24 -12.08 11.33
N LEU A 139 4.73 -11.31 12.29
CA LEU A 139 5.39 -10.10 12.78
C LEU A 139 6.69 -10.41 13.52
N ASP A 140 6.71 -11.49 14.31
CA ASP A 140 7.92 -11.96 15.01
C ASP A 140 9.00 -12.39 14.02
N LYS A 141 8.66 -13.21 13.01
CA LYS A 141 9.61 -13.61 11.95
C LYS A 141 10.15 -12.41 11.16
N LEU A 142 9.33 -11.38 10.91
CA LEU A 142 9.80 -10.15 10.25
C LEU A 142 10.81 -9.40 11.11
N ALA A 143 10.53 -9.24 12.40
CA ALA A 143 11.46 -8.63 13.34
C ALA A 143 12.79 -9.40 13.42
N GLU A 144 12.74 -10.74 13.47
CA GLU A 144 13.92 -11.61 13.46
C GLU A 144 14.75 -11.48 12.16
N SER A 145 14.08 -11.27 11.03
CA SER A 145 14.75 -11.04 9.73
C SER A 145 15.43 -9.67 9.61
N GLY A 146 15.18 -8.75 10.55
CA GLY A 146 15.65 -7.36 10.52
C GLY A 146 14.80 -6.42 9.67
N ALA A 147 13.67 -6.90 9.12
CA ALA A 147 12.73 -6.09 8.35
C ALA A 147 11.75 -5.36 9.28
N THR A 148 11.36 -4.15 8.90
CA THR A 148 10.29 -3.42 9.59
C THR A 148 8.93 -3.77 8.99
N ALA A 149 8.04 -4.32 9.81
CA ALA A 149 6.66 -4.58 9.40
C ALA A 149 5.82 -3.30 9.37
N ILE A 150 4.91 -3.22 8.40
CA ILE A 150 3.88 -2.18 8.26
C ILE A 150 2.53 -2.91 8.07
N PRO A 151 1.87 -3.33 9.16
CA PRO A 151 0.55 -3.93 9.06
C PRO A 151 -0.46 -2.95 8.47
N MET A 152 -1.35 -3.47 7.64
CA MET A 152 -2.45 -2.72 7.05
C MET A 152 -3.74 -3.34 7.57
N THR A 153 -4.74 -2.52 7.90
CA THR A 153 -6.07 -3.09 8.16
C THR A 153 -6.52 -3.88 6.93
N PRO A 154 -7.32 -4.95 7.08
CA PRO A 154 -8.06 -5.48 5.93
C PRO A 154 -8.87 -4.36 5.27
N THR A 155 -9.07 -4.43 3.96
CA THR A 155 -9.99 -3.51 3.28
C THR A 155 -11.43 -3.76 3.75
N MET A 156 -12.32 -2.80 3.52
CA MET A 156 -13.75 -3.04 3.75
C MET A 156 -14.28 -4.20 2.87
N HIS A 157 -15.29 -4.92 3.37
CA HIS A 157 -16.15 -5.80 2.57
C HIS A 157 -17.45 -5.07 2.25
N ASP A 158 -17.74 -4.86 0.96
CA ASP A 158 -18.93 -4.11 0.56
C ASP A 158 -20.17 -5.00 0.48
N ALA A 159 -20.70 -5.37 1.64
CA ALA A 159 -21.88 -6.23 1.75
C ALA A 159 -23.09 -5.69 0.97
N ARG A 160 -23.23 -4.37 0.80
CA ARG A 160 -24.30 -3.81 -0.04
C ARG A 160 -24.08 -4.14 -1.52
N ALA A 161 -22.86 -4.04 -2.03
CA ALA A 161 -22.56 -4.42 -3.41
C ALA A 161 -22.88 -5.91 -3.65
N ALA A 162 -22.60 -6.79 -2.69
CA ALA A 162 -22.99 -8.20 -2.79
C ALA A 162 -24.52 -8.38 -2.84
N ARG A 163 -25.27 -7.74 -1.92
CA ARG A 163 -26.74 -7.78 -1.89
C ARG A 163 -27.41 -7.20 -3.13
N LEU A 164 -26.78 -6.24 -3.80
CA LEU A 164 -27.29 -5.67 -5.05
C LEU A 164 -27.07 -6.61 -6.25
N ARG A 165 -26.04 -7.48 -6.20
CA ARG A 165 -25.73 -8.44 -7.27
C ARG A 165 -26.46 -9.78 -7.13
N SER A 166 -26.68 -10.24 -5.90
CA SER A 166 -27.25 -11.56 -5.62
C SER A 166 -28.66 -11.45 -5.07
N LYS A 167 -29.55 -12.37 -5.49
CA LYS A 167 -30.87 -12.55 -4.88
C LYS A 167 -30.82 -13.40 -3.60
N THR A 168 -29.74 -14.17 -3.41
CA THR A 168 -29.52 -15.00 -2.22
C THR A 168 -28.48 -14.33 -1.32
N LEU A 169 -28.80 -14.20 -0.04
CA LEU A 169 -27.90 -13.65 0.96
C LEU A 169 -26.94 -14.74 1.45
N GLU A 170 -25.64 -14.49 1.34
CA GLU A 170 -24.60 -15.31 1.97
C GLU A 170 -24.27 -14.77 3.37
N PRO A 171 -23.69 -15.57 4.29
CA PRO A 171 -23.28 -15.09 5.62
C PRO A 171 -22.37 -13.85 5.57
N ARG A 172 -21.54 -13.71 4.53
CA ARG A 172 -20.67 -12.54 4.36
C ARG A 172 -21.43 -11.23 4.10
N ASP A 173 -22.68 -11.32 3.66
CA ASP A 173 -23.49 -10.20 3.22
C ASP A 173 -24.22 -9.51 4.38
N THR A 174 -24.01 -9.96 5.62
CA THR A 174 -24.62 -9.39 6.84
C THR A 174 -23.59 -8.56 7.62
N TYR A 175 -22.63 -9.20 8.30
CA TYR A 175 -21.78 -8.58 9.33
C TYR A 175 -20.28 -8.63 9.03
N TYR A 176 -19.87 -9.21 7.90
CA TYR A 176 -18.44 -9.46 7.63
C TYR A 176 -17.59 -8.19 7.61
N ASN A 177 -18.15 -7.07 7.14
CA ASN A 177 -17.45 -5.78 7.18
C ASN A 177 -17.10 -5.36 8.63
N GLY A 178 -17.95 -5.68 9.60
CA GLY A 178 -17.69 -5.44 11.02
C GLY A 178 -16.61 -6.34 11.59
N VAL A 179 -16.51 -7.60 11.12
CA VAL A 179 -15.42 -8.52 11.47
C VAL A 179 -14.07 -7.95 11.00
N LEU A 180 -14.01 -7.44 9.77
CA LEU A 180 -12.79 -6.83 9.21
C LEU A 180 -12.38 -5.56 9.97
N ALA A 181 -13.36 -4.75 10.41
CA ALA A 181 -13.10 -3.60 11.28
C ALA A 181 -12.47 -4.03 12.63
N LEU A 182 -12.97 -5.10 13.24
CA LEU A 182 -12.40 -5.66 14.48
C LEU A 182 -10.96 -6.15 14.28
N TYR A 183 -10.70 -6.86 13.18
CA TYR A 183 -9.35 -7.36 12.86
C TYR A 183 -8.37 -6.18 12.65
N GLY A 184 -8.83 -5.14 11.96
CA GLY A 184 -8.09 -3.89 11.76
C GLY A 184 -7.75 -3.17 13.07
N SER A 185 -8.72 -3.05 13.99
CA SER A 185 -8.50 -2.44 15.31
C SER A 185 -7.45 -3.19 16.13
N TRP A 186 -7.49 -4.53 16.12
CA TRP A 186 -6.47 -5.33 16.78
C TRP A 186 -5.08 -5.12 16.16
N LEU A 187 -4.97 -5.08 14.83
CA LEU A 187 -3.69 -4.80 14.16
C LEU A 187 -3.13 -3.41 14.49
N ALA A 188 -4.00 -2.40 14.61
CA ALA A 188 -3.60 -1.05 15.00
C ALA A 188 -2.94 -1.04 16.38
N GLU A 189 -3.57 -1.70 17.35
CA GLU A 189 -3.04 -1.86 18.71
C GLU A 189 -1.70 -2.63 18.70
N GLN A 190 -1.63 -3.75 17.98
CA GLN A 190 -0.39 -4.53 17.87
C GLN A 190 0.75 -3.71 17.26
N SER A 191 0.45 -2.86 16.28
CA SER A 191 1.45 -1.98 15.67
C SER A 191 1.98 -0.96 16.67
N GLN A 192 1.12 -0.41 17.53
CA GLN A 192 1.52 0.50 18.60
C GLN A 192 2.32 -0.20 19.71
N VAL A 193 1.88 -1.37 20.17
CA VAL A 193 2.61 -2.18 21.16
C VAL A 193 4.01 -2.53 20.67
N ARG A 194 4.14 -2.85 19.38
CA ARG A 194 5.41 -3.27 18.79
C ARG A 194 6.29 -2.10 18.32
N GLY A 195 5.72 -0.92 18.06
CA GLY A 195 6.43 0.24 17.51
C GLY A 195 6.66 0.14 16.00
N LEU A 196 5.70 -0.44 15.29
CA LEU A 196 5.75 -0.70 13.85
C LEU A 196 5.23 0.50 13.04
N GLY A 197 5.30 0.42 11.71
CA GLY A 197 4.46 1.26 10.85
C GLY A 197 3.02 0.74 10.87
N PHE A 198 2.06 1.53 10.40
CA PHE A 198 0.67 1.10 10.27
C PHE A 198 -0.04 1.90 9.17
N VAL A 199 -0.95 1.28 8.44
CA VAL A 199 -1.79 1.95 7.42
C VAL A 199 -3.25 1.50 7.58
N ASP A 200 -4.17 2.46 7.62
CA ASP A 200 -5.61 2.18 7.62
C ASP A 200 -6.15 2.12 6.18
N MET A 201 -6.54 0.93 5.75
CA MET A 201 -7.19 0.69 4.46
C MET A 201 -8.71 0.64 4.55
N PHE A 202 -9.24 0.33 5.73
CA PHE A 202 -10.66 0.10 5.95
C PHE A 202 -11.43 1.41 5.90
N SER A 203 -11.06 2.37 6.75
CA SER A 203 -11.80 3.61 6.94
C SER A 203 -11.88 4.46 5.66
N PRO A 204 -10.78 4.72 4.92
CA PRO A 204 -10.87 5.59 3.74
C PRO A 204 -11.74 4.98 2.63
N LEU A 205 -11.67 3.67 2.40
CA LEU A 205 -12.57 2.99 1.45
C LEU A 205 -14.03 3.06 1.91
N ASN A 206 -14.29 2.78 3.19
CA ASN A 206 -15.63 2.74 3.75
C ASN A 206 -16.29 4.12 3.76
N HIS A 207 -15.59 5.15 4.23
CA HIS A 207 -16.11 6.52 4.28
C HIS A 207 -16.38 7.09 2.89
N LEU A 208 -15.45 6.90 1.94
CA LEU A 208 -15.61 7.40 0.58
C LEU A 208 -16.77 6.70 -0.14
N THR A 209 -16.88 5.38 0.00
CA THR A 209 -18.02 4.61 -0.54
C THR A 209 -19.35 5.11 0.03
N LEU A 210 -19.45 5.34 1.34
CA LEU A 210 -20.66 5.87 1.97
C LEU A 210 -20.97 7.32 1.55
N ALA A 211 -19.95 8.15 1.34
CA ALA A 211 -20.12 9.53 0.88
C ALA A 211 -20.68 9.58 -0.54
N GLU A 212 -20.13 8.80 -1.46
CA GLU A 212 -20.62 8.73 -2.85
C GLU A 212 -22.00 8.09 -2.95
N ARG A 213 -22.35 7.19 -2.02
CA ARG A 213 -23.70 6.62 -1.93
C ARG A 213 -24.81 7.62 -1.64
N LYS A 214 -24.49 8.79 -1.10
CA LYS A 214 -25.45 9.88 -0.95
C LYS A 214 -25.88 10.49 -2.30
N LYS A 215 -25.06 10.31 -3.35
CA LYS A 215 -25.32 10.78 -4.72
C LYS A 215 -25.88 9.65 -5.59
N ASP A 216 -25.29 8.47 -5.48
CA ASP A 216 -25.75 7.26 -6.17
C ASP A 216 -25.81 6.09 -5.19
N ALA A 217 -27.02 5.67 -4.81
CA ALA A 217 -27.24 4.61 -3.82
C ALA A 217 -26.66 3.23 -4.22
N ASN A 218 -26.29 3.04 -5.48
CA ASN A 218 -25.67 1.82 -6.00
C ASN A 218 -24.15 1.92 -6.15
N PHE A 219 -23.57 3.08 -5.84
CA PHE A 219 -22.13 3.30 -5.94
C PHE A 219 -21.34 2.27 -5.12
N THR A 220 -20.26 1.77 -5.72
CA THR A 220 -19.27 0.92 -5.06
C THR A 220 -17.92 1.04 -5.77
N LEU A 221 -16.84 0.90 -4.99
CA LEU A 221 -15.47 0.73 -5.47
C LEU A 221 -15.05 -0.75 -5.51
N ILE A 222 -15.92 -1.66 -5.06
CA ILE A 222 -15.61 -3.06 -4.76
C ILE A 222 -16.78 -3.91 -5.29
N LYS A 223 -16.86 -4.05 -6.62
CA LYS A 223 -18.06 -4.61 -7.27
C LYS A 223 -18.40 -6.01 -6.79
N ASP A 224 -17.40 -6.86 -6.57
CA ASP A 224 -17.61 -8.22 -6.07
C ASP A 224 -17.71 -8.32 -4.54
N ALA A 225 -17.74 -7.17 -3.85
CA ALA A 225 -17.71 -6.97 -2.41
C ALA A 225 -16.38 -7.31 -1.69
N VAL A 226 -15.38 -7.84 -2.39
CA VAL A 226 -14.11 -8.29 -1.81
C VAL A 226 -12.91 -7.50 -2.36
N HIS A 227 -12.81 -7.38 -3.68
CA HIS A 227 -11.64 -6.84 -4.37
C HIS A 227 -11.92 -5.42 -4.87
N PRO A 228 -11.24 -4.39 -4.34
CA PRO A 228 -11.39 -3.04 -4.87
C PRO A 228 -10.91 -2.95 -6.32
N ASP A 229 -11.71 -2.31 -7.18
CA ASP A 229 -11.36 -1.98 -8.56
C ASP A 229 -10.25 -0.92 -8.59
N ALA A 230 -9.70 -0.62 -9.77
CA ALA A 230 -8.66 0.39 -9.95
C ALA A 230 -8.93 1.72 -9.20
N PRO A 231 -10.15 2.32 -9.23
CA PRO A 231 -10.47 3.49 -8.42
C PRO A 231 -10.34 3.29 -6.90
N GLY A 232 -10.76 2.14 -6.37
CA GLY A 232 -10.63 1.84 -4.94
C GLY A 232 -9.19 1.60 -4.53
N GLN A 233 -8.40 0.98 -5.41
CA GLN A 233 -6.97 0.76 -5.20
C GLN A 233 -6.18 2.08 -5.20
N VAL A 234 -6.68 3.18 -5.81
CA VAL A 234 -6.10 4.53 -5.62
C VAL A 234 -6.27 5.02 -4.18
N VAL A 235 -7.44 4.81 -3.59
CA VAL A 235 -7.71 5.16 -2.18
C VAL A 235 -6.72 4.45 -1.27
N MET A 236 -6.48 3.17 -1.54
CA MET A 236 -5.50 2.36 -0.82
C MET A 236 -4.07 2.89 -1.00
N ALA A 237 -3.64 3.13 -2.24
CA ALA A 237 -2.30 3.65 -2.51
C ALA A 237 -2.06 5.02 -1.86
N GLN A 238 -3.05 5.91 -1.90
CA GLN A 238 -2.98 7.20 -1.23
C GLN A 238 -2.86 7.05 0.30
N ALA A 239 -3.54 6.08 0.91
CA ALA A 239 -3.38 5.79 2.34
C ALA A 239 -1.93 5.38 2.67
N VAL A 240 -1.33 4.46 1.89
CA VAL A 240 0.10 4.10 2.06
C VAL A 240 1.01 5.32 1.93
N ILE A 241 0.79 6.13 0.88
CA ILE A 241 1.61 7.32 0.64
C ILE A 241 1.49 8.32 1.79
N ASN A 242 0.29 8.48 2.33
CA ASN A 242 0.02 9.45 3.39
C ASN A 242 0.57 9.01 4.75
N ASP A 243 0.53 7.73 5.05
CA ASP A 243 0.83 7.23 6.40
C ASP A 243 2.29 6.84 6.57
N ILE A 244 2.95 6.36 5.50
CA ILE A 244 4.28 5.77 5.63
C ILE A 244 5.29 6.18 4.56
N CYS A 245 4.91 6.83 3.46
CA CYS A 245 5.89 7.23 2.45
C CYS A 245 6.50 8.61 2.74
N PRO A 246 7.78 8.83 2.39
CA PRO A 246 8.38 10.16 2.45
C PRO A 246 7.67 11.11 1.47
N LYS A 247 7.37 12.32 1.93
CA LYS A 247 6.63 13.33 1.16
C LYS A 247 7.56 14.47 0.73
N THR A 248 7.49 14.84 -0.54
CA THR A 248 8.09 16.08 -1.06
C THR A 248 7.23 16.63 -2.19
N ALA A 249 7.21 17.95 -2.37
CA ALA A 249 6.57 18.58 -3.54
C ALA A 249 7.30 18.20 -4.84
N VAL A 250 6.62 18.27 -5.99
CA VAL A 250 7.25 18.03 -7.31
C VAL A 250 8.24 19.15 -7.56
N SER A 251 7.73 20.38 -7.53
CA SER A 251 8.51 21.60 -7.75
C SER A 251 7.68 22.81 -7.38
N SER A 252 8.36 23.91 -7.09
CA SER A 252 7.75 25.24 -7.05
C SER A 252 8.61 26.16 -7.89
N ILE A 253 8.03 26.80 -8.90
CA ILE A 253 8.69 27.79 -9.75
C ILE A 253 8.01 29.13 -9.47
N THR A 254 8.80 30.16 -9.14
CA THR A 254 8.31 31.51 -8.93
C THR A 254 9.10 32.49 -9.77
N ILE A 255 8.37 33.19 -10.65
CA ILE A 255 8.84 34.39 -11.34
C ILE A 255 8.43 35.59 -10.51
N ALA A 256 9.36 36.51 -10.27
CA ALA A 256 9.07 37.73 -9.53
C ALA A 256 9.84 38.92 -10.09
N GLU A 257 9.17 40.06 -10.11
CA GLU A 257 9.75 41.37 -10.40
C GLU A 257 10.36 41.95 -9.11
N LYS A 258 11.60 42.44 -9.20
CA LYS A 258 12.25 43.24 -8.15
C LYS A 258 13.06 44.38 -8.76
N ALA A 259 12.68 45.61 -8.44
CA ALA A 259 13.38 46.84 -8.84
C ALA A 259 13.53 47.02 -10.36
N GLY A 260 12.44 46.80 -11.10
CA GLY A 260 12.34 46.86 -12.56
C GLY A 260 12.85 45.61 -13.30
N LYS A 261 13.18 44.51 -12.61
CA LYS A 261 13.82 43.33 -13.21
C LYS A 261 13.16 42.05 -12.76
N PHE A 262 12.75 41.22 -13.72
CA PHE A 262 12.27 39.87 -13.43
C PHE A 262 13.43 38.92 -13.14
N GLY A 263 13.18 37.99 -12.23
CA GLY A 263 14.01 36.81 -12.00
C GLY A 263 13.15 35.56 -11.76
N ALA A 264 13.78 34.40 -11.88
CA ALA A 264 13.17 33.11 -11.58
C ALA A 264 13.87 32.45 -10.40
N THR A 265 13.08 31.87 -9.52
CA THR A 265 13.55 30.98 -8.45
C THR A 265 12.79 29.67 -8.52
N ALA A 266 13.41 28.58 -8.12
CA ALA A 266 12.74 27.30 -8.04
C ALA A 266 13.19 26.46 -6.85
N ALA A 267 12.27 25.64 -6.35
CA ALA A 267 12.53 24.57 -5.40
C ALA A 267 12.39 23.21 -6.10
N ASN A 268 13.18 22.23 -5.63
CA ASN A 268 13.24 20.87 -6.17
C ASN A 268 13.53 20.78 -7.69
N GLY A 269 14.38 21.67 -8.17
CA GLY A 269 14.89 21.68 -9.52
C GLY A 269 15.80 22.88 -9.76
N LYS A 270 16.24 23.05 -11.00
CA LYS A 270 17.17 24.12 -11.41
C LYS A 270 16.58 24.90 -12.57
N VAL A 271 16.64 26.23 -12.47
CA VAL A 271 16.36 27.15 -13.57
C VAL A 271 17.67 27.57 -14.25
N THR A 272 17.69 27.57 -15.58
CA THR A 272 18.77 28.09 -16.42
C THR A 272 18.18 28.93 -17.56
N ASP A 273 19.06 29.60 -18.32
CA ASP A 273 18.71 30.29 -19.57
C ASP A 273 17.56 31.30 -19.43
N PHE A 274 17.49 31.96 -18.27
CA PHE A 274 16.43 32.91 -17.97
C PHE A 274 16.57 34.18 -18.82
N SER A 275 15.46 34.59 -19.42
CA SER A 275 15.32 35.85 -20.15
C SER A 275 13.92 36.43 -19.95
N ALA A 276 13.83 37.75 -19.90
CA ALA A 276 12.56 38.45 -19.78
C ALA A 276 12.55 39.69 -20.67
N THR A 277 11.45 39.90 -21.37
CA THR A 277 11.07 41.12 -22.09
C THR A 277 9.71 41.58 -21.61
N ASP A 278 9.24 42.73 -22.11
CA ASP A 278 7.92 43.28 -21.79
C ASP A 278 6.73 42.37 -22.16
N THR A 279 6.93 41.43 -23.08
CA THR A 279 5.86 40.58 -23.62
C THR A 279 6.11 39.08 -23.41
N ARG A 280 7.33 38.68 -23.01
CA ARG A 280 7.72 37.28 -22.89
C ARG A 280 8.72 37.06 -21.77
N ILE A 281 8.47 36.06 -20.93
CA ILE A 281 9.44 35.50 -19.99
C ILE A 281 9.74 34.08 -20.43
N ALA A 282 11.01 33.72 -20.56
CA ALA A 282 11.42 32.39 -20.98
C ALA A 282 12.59 31.87 -20.14
N PHE A 283 12.60 30.58 -19.84
CA PHE A 283 13.66 29.91 -19.10
C PHE A 283 13.60 28.40 -19.32
N THR A 284 14.69 27.72 -19.00
CA THR A 284 14.73 26.26 -18.92
C THR A 284 14.60 25.83 -17.46
N PHE A 285 13.76 24.85 -17.18
CA PHE A 285 13.66 24.22 -15.85
C PHE A 285 13.91 22.72 -15.94
N THR A 286 14.80 22.22 -15.09
CA THR A 286 15.02 20.78 -14.90
C THR A 286 14.59 20.41 -13.49
N GLY A 287 13.50 19.65 -13.37
CA GLY A 287 13.00 19.16 -12.07
C GLY A 287 13.83 18.00 -11.53
N ASN A 288 13.71 17.74 -10.22
CA ASN A 288 14.27 16.53 -9.59
C ASN A 288 13.22 15.41 -9.44
N ALA A 289 11.95 15.70 -9.74
CA ALA A 289 10.82 14.79 -9.64
C ALA A 289 9.82 15.06 -10.78
N LEU A 290 8.92 14.11 -11.00
CA LEU A 290 7.76 14.20 -11.89
C LEU A 290 6.46 14.20 -11.06
N PRO A 291 5.35 14.73 -11.60
CA PRO A 291 4.04 14.58 -10.97
C PRO A 291 3.68 13.09 -10.83
N TRP A 292 2.95 12.77 -9.75
CA TRP A 292 2.37 11.44 -9.61
C TRP A 292 1.19 11.36 -10.58
N VAL A 293 1.24 10.45 -11.55
CA VAL A 293 0.21 10.25 -12.56
C VAL A 293 -0.09 8.76 -12.62
N LEU A 294 -1.36 8.40 -12.77
CA LEU A 294 -1.83 7.02 -12.80
C LEU A 294 -2.47 6.67 -14.14
N PRO A 295 -2.60 5.38 -14.49
CA PRO A 295 -3.28 4.96 -15.72
C PRO A 295 -4.77 5.37 -15.75
N PRO A 296 -5.41 5.45 -16.93
CA PRO A 296 -6.76 6.01 -17.08
C PRO A 296 -7.87 5.31 -16.27
N ASP A 297 -7.75 4.00 -16.04
CA ASP A 297 -8.70 3.22 -15.22
C ASP A 297 -8.70 3.62 -13.73
N ALA A 298 -7.64 4.31 -13.27
CA ALA A 298 -7.52 4.86 -11.93
C ALA A 298 -8.15 6.27 -11.78
N ALA A 299 -8.55 6.93 -12.88
CA ALA A 299 -8.92 8.34 -12.89
C ALA A 299 -10.05 8.72 -11.91
N LEU A 300 -11.06 7.86 -11.76
CA LEU A 300 -12.17 8.11 -10.82
C LEU A 300 -11.65 8.18 -9.37
N GLY A 301 -10.83 7.21 -8.96
CA GLY A 301 -10.27 7.17 -7.61
C GLY A 301 -9.34 8.36 -7.34
N TYR A 302 -8.54 8.72 -8.34
CA TYR A 302 -7.63 9.87 -8.30
C TYR A 302 -8.39 11.19 -8.08
N LYS A 303 -9.51 11.37 -8.78
CA LYS A 303 -10.40 12.53 -8.61
C LYS A 303 -11.10 12.54 -7.25
N LEU A 304 -11.71 11.42 -6.84
CA LEU A 304 -12.46 11.32 -5.58
C LEU A 304 -11.58 11.59 -4.35
N THR A 305 -10.28 11.31 -4.45
CA THR A 305 -9.30 11.50 -3.38
C THR A 305 -8.52 12.81 -3.46
N ALA A 306 -8.74 13.61 -4.51
CA ALA A 306 -7.94 14.79 -4.84
C ALA A 306 -6.42 14.49 -4.82
N ALA A 307 -6.04 13.32 -5.35
CA ALA A 307 -4.69 12.77 -5.21
C ALA A 307 -3.59 13.64 -5.82
N GLY A 308 -3.83 14.27 -6.98
CA GLY A 308 -2.82 15.14 -7.59
C GLY A 308 -2.54 16.36 -6.73
N HIS A 309 -3.58 17.07 -6.31
CA HIS A 309 -3.45 18.18 -5.37
C HIS A 309 -2.72 17.78 -4.07
N ARG A 310 -3.11 16.65 -3.44
CA ARG A 310 -2.60 16.25 -2.12
C ARG A 310 -1.20 15.65 -2.13
N ASN A 311 -0.79 14.99 -3.22
CA ASN A 311 0.42 14.17 -3.25
C ASN A 311 1.46 14.63 -4.28
N SER A 312 1.15 15.61 -5.15
CA SER A 312 2.13 16.15 -6.10
C SER A 312 2.67 17.52 -5.71
N GLY A 313 1.86 18.58 -5.69
CA GLY A 313 2.36 19.94 -5.45
C GLY A 313 3.35 20.40 -6.52
N GLU A 314 2.92 20.49 -7.78
CA GLU A 314 3.70 21.07 -8.88
C GLU A 314 3.19 22.48 -9.17
N VAL A 315 3.86 23.48 -8.59
CA VAL A 315 3.35 24.85 -8.53
C VAL A 315 4.14 25.78 -9.44
N PHE A 316 3.42 26.66 -10.15
CA PHE A 316 3.99 27.77 -10.90
C PHE A 316 3.32 29.09 -10.48
N ALA A 317 4.12 30.13 -10.26
CA ALA A 317 3.64 31.48 -9.98
C ALA A 317 4.46 32.53 -10.72
N ALA A 318 3.82 33.63 -11.11
CA ALA A 318 4.48 34.78 -11.73
C ALA A 318 3.90 36.10 -11.19
N ARG A 319 4.72 36.83 -10.43
CA ARG A 319 4.34 38.02 -9.67
C ARG A 319 4.92 39.29 -10.28
N GLY A 320 4.18 40.39 -10.21
CA GLY A 320 4.58 41.68 -10.77
C GLY A 320 4.38 41.78 -12.29
N LEU A 321 3.59 40.87 -12.88
CA LEU A 321 3.17 40.96 -14.27
C LEU A 321 2.28 42.20 -14.49
N LYS A 322 2.35 42.79 -15.69
CA LYS A 322 1.38 43.82 -16.10
C LYS A 322 -0.03 43.20 -16.18
N PRO A 323 -1.11 43.92 -15.86
CA PRO A 323 -2.47 43.38 -15.96
C PRO A 323 -2.78 42.79 -17.33
N GLY A 324 -3.38 41.60 -17.39
CA GLY A 324 -3.78 40.95 -18.64
C GLY A 324 -3.72 39.43 -18.59
N ASN A 325 -3.91 38.81 -19.76
CA ASN A 325 -3.85 37.37 -19.92
C ASN A 325 -2.46 36.92 -20.36
N TYR A 326 -2.05 35.75 -19.89
CA TYR A 326 -0.76 35.16 -20.21
C TYR A 326 -0.94 33.69 -20.56
N GLU A 327 -0.41 33.33 -21.72
CA GLU A 327 -0.31 31.94 -22.17
C GLU A 327 1.00 31.35 -21.64
N LEU A 328 0.92 30.23 -20.93
CA LEU A 328 2.09 29.44 -20.55
C LEU A 328 2.30 28.34 -21.60
N LYS A 329 3.53 28.24 -22.10
CA LYS A 329 3.99 27.16 -22.96
C LYS A 329 5.11 26.39 -22.29
N ILE A 330 5.11 25.07 -22.47
CA ILE A 330 6.19 24.19 -22.06
C ILE A 330 6.60 23.36 -23.29
N ASP A 331 7.88 23.42 -23.66
CA ASP A 331 8.43 22.83 -24.89
C ASP A 331 7.65 23.26 -26.15
N GLY A 332 7.19 24.52 -26.18
CA GLY A 332 6.41 25.09 -27.27
C GLY A 332 4.91 24.74 -27.26
N GLN A 333 4.48 23.78 -26.44
CA GLN A 333 3.08 23.40 -26.29
C GLN A 333 2.36 24.34 -25.32
N SER A 334 1.22 24.90 -25.73
CA SER A 334 0.34 25.68 -24.85
C SER A 334 -0.26 24.78 -23.78
N VAL A 335 0.01 25.10 -22.51
CA VAL A 335 -0.53 24.35 -21.37
C VAL A 335 -1.72 25.07 -20.73
N GLY A 336 -1.93 26.34 -21.04
CA GLY A 336 -3.12 27.10 -20.65
C GLY A 336 -2.89 28.60 -20.65
N THR A 337 -3.97 29.34 -20.42
CA THR A 337 -3.98 30.80 -20.32
C THR A 337 -4.60 31.21 -19.00
N TRP A 338 -3.95 32.12 -18.30
CA TRP A 338 -4.39 32.63 -17.00
C TRP A 338 -4.22 34.15 -16.94
N THR A 339 -4.99 34.79 -16.08
CA THR A 339 -4.79 36.21 -15.77
C THR A 339 -3.52 36.41 -14.93
N ASP A 340 -2.96 37.61 -14.97
CA ASP A 340 -1.89 38.03 -14.07
C ASP A 340 -2.24 37.80 -12.59
N ALA A 341 -3.49 38.02 -12.19
CA ALA A 341 -3.94 37.83 -10.81
C ALA A 341 -3.86 36.35 -10.37
N VAL A 342 -4.28 35.42 -11.23
CA VAL A 342 -4.20 33.98 -10.94
C VAL A 342 -2.75 33.53 -10.86
N LEU A 343 -1.91 33.96 -11.80
CA LEU A 343 -0.48 33.65 -11.82
C LEU A 343 0.27 34.29 -10.65
N GLY A 344 -0.13 35.50 -10.23
CA GLY A 344 0.43 36.20 -9.07
C GLY A 344 0.23 35.44 -7.76
N PHE A 345 -0.90 34.72 -7.65
CA PHE A 345 -1.11 33.76 -6.58
C PHE A 345 -0.32 32.47 -6.82
N LYS A 346 -0.86 31.59 -7.67
CA LYS A 346 -0.25 30.35 -8.18
C LYS A 346 -1.22 29.57 -9.06
N ILE A 347 -0.68 28.71 -9.91
CA ILE A 347 -1.37 27.60 -10.58
C ILE A 347 -0.71 26.27 -10.22
N GLU A 348 -1.45 25.18 -10.40
CA GLU A 348 -0.99 23.80 -10.20
C GLU A 348 -0.96 23.08 -11.55
N LEU A 349 0.17 22.44 -11.86
CA LEU A 349 0.42 21.82 -13.17
C LEU A 349 0.31 20.30 -13.17
N GLN A 350 0.31 19.66 -11.99
CA GLN A 350 0.44 18.19 -11.87
C GLN A 350 -0.68 17.37 -12.52
N GLU A 351 -1.86 17.98 -12.75
CA GLU A 351 -3.03 17.33 -13.37
C GLU A 351 -3.25 17.83 -14.80
N ASN A 352 -2.38 18.71 -15.30
CA ASN A 352 -2.48 19.23 -16.65
C ASN A 352 -1.79 18.28 -17.64
N ASP A 353 -2.62 17.50 -18.32
CA ASP A 353 -2.20 16.49 -19.31
C ASP A 353 -1.49 17.08 -20.53
N LYS A 354 -1.58 18.39 -20.75
CA LYS A 354 -0.84 19.08 -21.82
C LYS A 354 0.63 19.31 -21.47
N THR A 355 1.04 19.12 -20.22
CA THR A 355 2.43 19.33 -19.84
C THR A 355 3.31 18.15 -20.28
N PRO A 356 4.49 18.38 -20.88
CA PRO A 356 5.40 17.31 -21.27
C PRO A 356 5.84 16.42 -20.10
N GLN A 357 5.97 16.96 -18.89
CA GLN A 357 6.31 16.21 -17.68
C GLN A 357 5.16 15.33 -17.17
N TYR A 358 3.88 15.73 -17.35
CA TYR A 358 2.75 14.83 -17.11
C TYR A 358 2.79 13.64 -18.07
N GLN A 359 3.01 13.89 -19.36
CA GLN A 359 3.09 12.83 -20.37
C GLN A 359 4.27 11.87 -20.10
N GLN A 360 5.39 12.41 -19.61
CA GLN A 360 6.51 11.60 -19.14
C GLN A 360 6.13 10.74 -17.93
N ALA A 361 5.45 11.29 -16.92
CA ALA A 361 4.99 10.55 -15.75
C ALA A 361 3.96 9.47 -16.12
N LEU A 362 3.04 9.76 -17.04
CA LEU A 362 2.08 8.78 -17.55
C LEU A 362 2.81 7.62 -18.26
N LYS A 363 3.86 7.90 -19.04
CA LYS A 363 4.69 6.86 -19.64
C LYS A 363 5.33 5.94 -18.60
N VAL A 364 5.80 6.49 -17.48
CA VAL A 364 6.34 5.70 -16.35
C VAL A 364 5.26 4.79 -15.78
N ALA A 365 4.07 5.31 -15.49
CA ALA A 365 2.95 4.53 -14.94
C ALA A 365 2.47 3.43 -15.90
N LEU A 366 2.44 3.69 -17.20
CA LEU A 366 2.06 2.70 -18.22
C LEU A 366 3.12 1.60 -18.39
N LEU A 367 4.42 1.94 -18.29
CA LEU A 367 5.48 0.94 -18.26
C LEU A 367 5.40 0.05 -17.01
N ASN A 368 5.08 0.63 -15.85
CA ASN A 368 4.90 -0.14 -14.62
C ASN A 368 3.66 -1.04 -14.68
N LYS A 369 2.58 -0.57 -15.31
CA LYS A 369 1.41 -1.40 -15.62
C LYS A 369 1.78 -2.57 -16.53
N GLU A 370 2.55 -2.33 -17.58
CA GLU A 370 3.04 -3.38 -18.49
C GLU A 370 3.90 -4.42 -17.74
N LYS A 371 4.81 -3.96 -16.87
CA LYS A 371 5.59 -4.82 -15.96
C LYS A 371 4.69 -5.73 -15.15
N ASN A 372 3.64 -5.16 -14.55
CA ASN A 372 2.74 -5.93 -13.70
C ASN A 372 1.89 -6.94 -14.48
N ASP A 373 1.40 -6.57 -15.65
CA ASP A 373 0.55 -7.44 -16.46
C ASP A 373 1.35 -8.59 -17.11
N THR A 374 2.62 -8.36 -17.45
CA THR A 374 3.43 -9.32 -18.22
C THR A 374 4.46 -10.09 -17.40
N ALA A 375 4.86 -9.58 -16.22
CA ALA A 375 5.86 -10.22 -15.37
C ALA A 375 5.35 -10.48 -13.94
N THR A 376 4.94 -9.43 -13.20
CA THR A 376 4.59 -9.56 -11.77
C THR A 376 3.37 -10.45 -11.53
N ARG A 377 2.27 -10.24 -12.25
CA ARG A 377 1.03 -11.02 -12.09
C ARG A 377 1.22 -12.49 -12.56
N PRO A 378 1.85 -12.78 -13.71
CA PRO A 378 2.23 -14.16 -14.04
C PRO A 378 3.11 -14.83 -12.97
N LEU A 379 4.02 -14.09 -12.36
CA LEU A 379 4.86 -14.61 -11.28
C LEU A 379 4.01 -14.97 -10.06
N ARG A 380 3.08 -14.10 -9.66
CA ARG A 380 2.14 -14.39 -8.57
C ARG A 380 1.19 -15.55 -8.90
N ASN A 381 0.80 -15.74 -10.15
CA ASN A 381 0.05 -16.90 -10.60
C ASN A 381 0.84 -18.22 -10.45
N LEU A 382 2.17 -18.21 -10.67
CA LEU A 382 3.02 -19.37 -10.38
C LEU A 382 3.06 -19.69 -8.89
N TRP A 383 3.14 -18.67 -8.03
CA TRP A 383 3.04 -18.85 -6.57
C TRP A 383 1.66 -19.39 -6.15
N GLY A 384 0.58 -18.93 -6.79
CA GLY A 384 -0.76 -19.50 -6.61
C GLY A 384 -0.83 -20.97 -7.03
N SER A 385 -0.14 -21.34 -8.12
CA SER A 385 -0.04 -22.73 -8.59
C SER A 385 0.74 -23.61 -7.60
N LEU A 386 1.84 -23.09 -7.05
CA LEU A 386 2.62 -23.77 -6.00
C LEU A 386 1.74 -24.04 -4.78
N LYS A 387 1.01 -23.03 -4.30
CA LYS A 387 0.06 -23.16 -3.20
C LYS A 387 -1.00 -24.22 -3.48
N GLY A 388 -1.63 -24.17 -4.66
CA GLY A 388 -2.68 -25.12 -5.05
C GLY A 388 -2.16 -26.56 -5.05
N LYS A 389 -0.98 -26.80 -5.63
CA LYS A 389 -0.36 -28.13 -5.66
C LYS A 389 0.03 -28.62 -4.26
N ARG A 390 0.61 -27.76 -3.41
CA ARG A 390 0.90 -28.08 -2.00
C ARG A 390 -0.36 -28.48 -1.24
N SER A 391 -1.46 -27.73 -1.43
CA SER A 391 -2.75 -28.02 -0.80
C SER A 391 -3.36 -29.34 -1.29
N GLN A 392 -3.28 -29.63 -2.59
CA GLN A 392 -3.74 -30.90 -3.16
C GLN A 392 -2.97 -32.08 -2.56
N LEU A 393 -1.65 -31.99 -2.46
CA LEU A 393 -0.83 -33.03 -1.84
C LEU A 393 -1.20 -33.27 -0.38
N ALA A 394 -1.38 -32.20 0.40
CA ALA A 394 -1.79 -32.31 1.79
C ALA A 394 -3.17 -33.00 1.94
N GLN A 395 -4.10 -32.73 1.02
CA GLN A 395 -5.41 -33.38 1.00
C GLN A 395 -5.32 -34.87 0.62
N LEU A 396 -4.49 -35.23 -0.36
CA LEU A 396 -4.27 -36.63 -0.73
C LEU A 396 -3.62 -37.40 0.42
N ALA A 397 -2.64 -36.79 1.09
CA ALA A 397 -1.99 -37.37 2.26
C ALA A 397 -2.98 -37.62 3.41
N SER A 398 -3.84 -36.65 3.73
CA SER A 398 -4.81 -36.80 4.83
C SER A 398 -5.89 -37.85 4.57
N LYS A 399 -6.19 -38.11 3.30
CA LYS A 399 -7.12 -39.16 2.87
C LYS A 399 -6.46 -40.52 2.67
N GLN A 400 -5.15 -40.65 2.91
CA GLN A 400 -4.36 -41.85 2.61
C GLN A 400 -4.56 -42.33 1.15
N ASP A 401 -4.67 -41.38 0.22
CA ASP A 401 -4.95 -41.67 -1.18
C ASP A 401 -3.77 -42.42 -1.83
N PRO A 402 -4.00 -43.55 -2.52
CA PRO A 402 -2.92 -44.37 -3.10
C PRO A 402 -2.13 -43.63 -4.18
N THR A 403 -2.67 -42.56 -4.76
CA THR A 403 -1.99 -41.74 -5.78
C THR A 403 -1.03 -40.70 -5.18
N HIS A 404 -1.04 -40.50 -3.85
CA HIS A 404 -0.24 -39.46 -3.19
C HIS A 404 1.26 -39.54 -3.54
N ALA A 405 1.85 -40.74 -3.54
CA ALA A 405 3.27 -40.91 -3.84
C ALA A 405 3.63 -40.45 -5.26
N ALA A 406 2.85 -40.88 -6.25
CA ALA A 406 3.06 -40.47 -7.65
C ALA A 406 2.85 -38.96 -7.84
N LYS A 407 1.81 -38.39 -7.21
CA LYS A 407 1.55 -36.95 -7.27
C LYS A 407 2.62 -36.11 -6.58
N LYS A 408 3.22 -36.63 -5.50
CA LYS A 408 4.34 -35.99 -4.82
C LYS A 408 5.57 -35.92 -5.72
N GLU A 409 5.91 -37.00 -6.42
CA GLU A 409 7.02 -37.03 -7.38
C GLU A 409 6.79 -36.05 -8.55
N GLU A 410 5.58 -36.05 -9.13
CA GLU A 410 5.18 -35.07 -10.17
C GLU A 410 5.36 -33.62 -9.68
N PHE A 411 4.94 -33.34 -8.45
CA PHE A 411 5.10 -32.03 -7.82
C PHE A 411 6.55 -31.66 -7.62
N GLU A 412 7.38 -32.55 -7.08
CA GLU A 412 8.80 -32.29 -6.83
C GLU A 412 9.55 -31.99 -8.14
N LYS A 413 9.25 -32.74 -9.21
CA LYS A 413 9.80 -32.49 -10.55
C LYS A 413 9.36 -31.12 -11.09
N TRP A 414 8.07 -30.80 -11.00
CA TRP A 414 7.54 -29.50 -11.42
C TRP A 414 8.14 -28.34 -10.60
N ALA A 415 8.27 -28.53 -9.29
CA ALA A 415 8.81 -27.53 -8.37
C ALA A 415 10.30 -27.26 -8.65
N ALA A 416 11.08 -28.31 -8.91
CA ALA A 416 12.51 -28.19 -9.23
C ALA A 416 12.78 -27.64 -10.63
N GLY A 417 11.91 -27.92 -11.60
CA GLY A 417 12.03 -27.46 -12.99
C GLY A 417 11.21 -26.20 -13.27
N ASP A 418 9.97 -26.41 -13.74
CA ASP A 418 9.09 -25.37 -14.28
C ASP A 418 8.87 -24.21 -13.32
N PHE A 419 8.63 -24.49 -12.03
CA PHE A 419 8.37 -23.45 -11.04
C PHE A 419 9.61 -22.57 -10.82
N LYS A 420 10.76 -23.17 -10.45
CA LYS A 420 12.01 -22.41 -10.20
C LYS A 420 12.46 -21.64 -11.45
N THR A 421 12.40 -22.27 -12.61
CA THR A 421 12.80 -21.64 -13.88
C THR A 421 11.84 -20.51 -14.25
N GLY A 422 10.54 -20.71 -14.08
CA GLY A 422 9.52 -19.70 -14.32
C GLY A 422 9.66 -18.49 -13.38
N VAL A 423 9.91 -18.74 -12.09
CA VAL A 423 10.16 -17.68 -11.10
C VAL A 423 11.41 -16.88 -11.47
N ALA A 424 12.53 -17.55 -11.77
CA ALA A 424 13.77 -16.87 -12.15
C ALA A 424 13.59 -16.03 -13.42
N LYS A 425 12.93 -16.57 -14.44
CA LYS A 425 12.64 -15.86 -15.70
C LYS A 425 11.79 -14.61 -15.47
N LEU A 426 10.73 -14.72 -14.67
CA LEU A 426 9.82 -13.60 -14.43
C LEU A 426 10.44 -12.54 -13.52
N ASN A 427 11.25 -12.92 -12.53
CA ASN A 427 12.04 -11.97 -11.75
C ASN A 427 13.02 -11.19 -12.65
N ALA A 428 13.73 -11.87 -13.55
CA ALA A 428 14.63 -11.19 -14.49
C ALA A 428 13.88 -10.21 -15.41
N ALA A 429 12.66 -10.55 -15.83
CA ALA A 429 11.81 -9.64 -16.60
C ALA A 429 11.38 -8.41 -15.76
N VAL A 430 11.04 -8.59 -14.49
CA VAL A 430 10.76 -7.47 -13.55
C VAL A 430 11.97 -6.54 -13.46
N ASP A 431 13.18 -7.09 -13.30
CA ASP A 431 14.41 -6.29 -13.21
C ASP A 431 14.67 -5.47 -14.49
N GLU A 432 14.43 -6.04 -15.68
CA GLU A 432 14.55 -5.33 -16.95
C GLU A 432 13.55 -4.16 -17.07
N PHE A 433 12.31 -4.40 -16.67
CA PHE A 433 11.30 -3.34 -16.64
C PHE A 433 11.65 -2.24 -15.66
N ASP A 434 12.14 -2.57 -14.46
CA ASP A 434 12.55 -1.59 -13.45
C ASP A 434 13.63 -0.66 -14.02
N GLU A 435 14.62 -1.19 -14.75
CA GLU A 435 15.62 -0.35 -15.43
C GLU A 435 14.97 0.60 -16.45
N ARG A 436 14.07 0.11 -17.31
CA ARG A 436 13.37 0.94 -18.30
C ARG A 436 12.54 2.03 -17.65
N ILE A 437 11.79 1.71 -16.59
CA ILE A 437 10.96 2.64 -15.81
C ILE A 437 11.84 3.73 -15.21
N TYR A 438 12.93 3.34 -14.57
CA TYR A 438 13.86 4.25 -13.94
C TYR A 438 14.64 5.14 -14.91
N GLN A 439 14.87 4.70 -16.15
CA GLN A 439 15.37 5.58 -17.21
C GLN A 439 14.29 6.57 -17.67
N ALA A 440 13.05 6.11 -17.85
CA ALA A 440 11.93 6.95 -18.27
C ALA A 440 11.55 8.01 -17.22
N ALA A 441 11.77 7.72 -15.93
CA ALA A 441 11.42 8.60 -14.82
C ALA A 441 12.39 9.78 -14.60
N LYS A 442 13.55 9.82 -15.27
CA LYS A 442 14.52 10.92 -15.13
C LYS A 442 13.95 12.21 -15.72
N PRO A 443 13.66 13.26 -14.93
CA PRO A 443 13.08 14.49 -15.46
C PRO A 443 14.02 15.12 -16.50
N LEU A 444 13.43 15.50 -17.64
CA LEU A 444 14.17 16.19 -18.71
C LEU A 444 14.12 17.71 -18.49
N PRO A 445 15.14 18.47 -18.97
CA PRO A 445 15.04 19.92 -19.06
C PRO A 445 13.86 20.32 -19.94
N ARG A 446 13.01 21.22 -19.44
CA ARG A 446 11.81 21.72 -20.13
C ARG A 446 11.92 23.23 -20.34
N LYS A 447 11.57 23.70 -21.53
CA LYS A 447 11.58 25.12 -21.86
C LYS A 447 10.22 25.74 -21.55
N TYR A 448 10.19 26.63 -20.57
CA TYR A 448 9.01 27.39 -20.17
C TYR A 448 8.99 28.74 -20.89
N GLU A 449 7.82 29.14 -21.37
CA GLU A 449 7.58 30.46 -21.95
C GLU A 449 6.25 31.01 -21.46
N LEU A 450 6.27 32.16 -20.80
CA LEU A 450 5.08 32.90 -20.40
C LEU A 450 4.94 34.11 -21.31
N VAL A 451 3.90 34.12 -22.15
CA VAL A 451 3.69 35.12 -23.20
C VAL A 451 2.42 35.90 -22.89
N ARG A 452 2.51 37.23 -22.84
CA ARG A 452 1.32 38.08 -22.70
C ARG A 452 0.48 37.98 -23.97
N VAL A 453 -0.80 37.68 -23.83
CA VAL A 453 -1.76 37.61 -24.94
C VAL A 453 -2.78 38.73 -24.78
N ASN A 454 -3.19 39.32 -25.91
CA ASN A 454 -4.11 40.46 -25.95
C ASN A 454 -5.53 40.08 -25.53
#